data_AF-A0A1M7DI74-F1
#
_entry.id   AF-A0A1M7DI74-F1
#
_cell.length_a   1.000
_cell.length_b   1.000
_cell.length_c   1.000
_cell.angle_alpha   90.00
_cell.angle_beta   90.00
_cell.angle_gamma   90.00
#
_symmetry.space_group_name_H-M   'P 1'
#
loop_
_entity.id
_entity.type
_entity.pdbx_description
1 polymer ?
#
loop_
_entity_poly.entity_id
_entity_poly.type
_entity_poly.pdbx_seq_one_letter_code
_entity_poly.pdbx_strand_id
1 'polypeptide(L)'
;MSGTAVPSGAIDFGMIALWGLLALALLHVLVSLVFWRLKKGALPYISQPSLNSPTEQAFYGAVSRAVGSTVLIACKVRIADVLRVRFRKCHAHDQRWWRYFRLISSKHVDLVLCEPRGGRILIAIELDDRTHGRADRKRRDRFVDRAFASAGIPLVRFPARGRYDVHEIRAQLAPHLHLTPPEEGSVVCQKSRSSTP
;
A
#
# COMPACT_ATOMS: atom_id res chain seq x y z
N MET A 1 -22.50 -61.24 62.32
CA MET A 1 -21.54 -61.44 61.23
C MET A 1 -22.03 -60.65 60.03
N SER A 2 -21.19 -59.72 59.62
CA SER A 2 -21.37 -58.72 58.58
C SER A 2 -21.56 -59.33 57.19
N GLY A 3 -22.59 -58.90 56.47
CA GLY A 3 -22.76 -59.13 55.04
C GLY A 3 -23.06 -57.80 54.36
N THR A 4 -22.02 -57.04 54.03
CA THR A 4 -22.14 -55.81 53.24
C THR A 4 -22.48 -56.18 51.79
N ALA A 5 -23.63 -55.70 51.31
CA ALA A 5 -24.05 -55.83 49.93
C ALA A 5 -23.06 -55.11 49.01
N VAL A 6 -22.54 -55.82 48.01
CA VAL A 6 -21.82 -55.22 46.88
C VAL A 6 -22.88 -54.84 45.84
N PRO A 7 -23.07 -53.55 45.50
CA PRO A 7 -23.95 -53.21 44.39
C PRO A 7 -23.27 -53.63 43.09
N SER A 8 -23.92 -54.52 42.35
CA SER A 8 -23.55 -54.89 40.99
C SER A 8 -23.63 -53.66 40.10
N GLY A 9 -22.50 -53.27 39.53
CA GLY A 9 -22.41 -52.16 38.58
C GLY A 9 -23.11 -52.49 37.27
N ALA A 10 -24.43 -52.39 37.24
CA ALA A 10 -25.18 -52.32 36.00
C ALA A 10 -24.85 -50.98 35.35
N ILE A 11 -24.11 -51.02 34.24
CA ILE A 11 -23.83 -49.83 33.45
C ILE A 11 -25.18 -49.36 32.90
N ASP A 12 -25.65 -48.20 33.36
CA ASP A 12 -26.89 -47.60 32.90
C ASP A 12 -26.76 -47.27 31.40
N PHE A 13 -27.58 -47.92 30.56
CA PHE A 13 -27.62 -47.68 29.11
C PHE A 13 -27.86 -46.20 28.79
N GLY A 14 -28.57 -45.46 29.66
CA GLY A 14 -28.75 -44.02 29.56
C GLY A 14 -27.44 -43.24 29.73
N MET A 15 -26.56 -43.68 30.64
CA MET A 15 -25.23 -43.11 30.80
C MET A 15 -24.36 -43.38 29.56
N ILE A 16 -24.39 -44.59 29.00
CA ILE A 16 -23.63 -44.92 27.77
C ILE A 16 -24.06 -44.01 26.61
N ALA A 17 -25.38 -43.84 26.40
CA ALA A 17 -25.91 -42.99 25.36
C ALA A 17 -25.52 -41.52 25.54
N LEU A 18 -25.59 -41.01 26.78
CA LEU A 18 -25.20 -39.63 27.10
C LEU A 18 -23.71 -39.38 26.85
N TRP A 19 -22.82 -40.28 27.31
CA TRP A 19 -21.39 -40.17 27.07
C TRP A 19 -21.03 -40.27 25.60
N GLY A 20 -21.72 -41.12 24.83
CA GLY A 20 -21.57 -41.22 23.38
C GLY A 20 -21.90 -39.91 22.65
N LEU A 21 -23.00 -39.26 23.03
CA LEU A 21 -23.40 -37.96 22.46
C LEU A 21 -22.40 -36.85 22.82
N LEU A 22 -21.90 -36.82 24.06
CA LEU A 22 -20.88 -35.86 24.48
C LEU A 22 -19.56 -36.05 23.73
N ALA A 23 -19.14 -37.30 23.52
CA ALA A 23 -17.95 -37.62 22.73
C ALA A 23 -18.08 -37.19 21.27
N LEU A 24 -19.26 -37.39 20.66
CA LEU A 24 -19.53 -36.95 19.29
C LEU A 24 -19.54 -35.43 19.16
N ALA A 25 -20.14 -34.72 20.12
CA ALA A 25 -20.14 -33.26 20.15
C ALA A 25 -18.73 -32.70 20.32
N LEU A 26 -17.92 -33.28 21.22
CA LEU A 26 -16.53 -32.90 21.42
C LEU A 26 -15.69 -33.15 20.16
N LEU A 27 -15.86 -34.30 19.51
CA LEU A 27 -15.20 -34.62 18.24
C LEU A 27 -15.58 -33.60 17.15
N HIS A 28 -16.86 -33.25 17.03
CA HIS A 28 -17.33 -32.24 16.08
C HIS A 28 -16.71 -30.86 16.35
N VAL A 29 -16.63 -30.43 17.62
CA VAL A 29 -15.97 -29.18 18.01
C VAL A 29 -14.47 -29.20 17.70
N LEU A 30 -13.78 -30.30 17.99
CA LEU A 30 -12.36 -30.47 17.68
C LEU A 30 -12.10 -30.44 16.18
N VAL A 31 -12.87 -31.18 15.38
CA VAL A 31 -12.78 -31.17 13.91
C VAL A 31 -13.07 -29.78 13.37
N SER A 32 -14.08 -29.09 13.89
CA SER A 32 -14.43 -27.71 13.49
C SER A 32 -13.31 -26.72 13.82
N LEU A 33 -12.69 -26.82 14.99
CA LEU A 33 -11.55 -26.00 15.40
C LEU A 33 -10.33 -26.26 14.52
N VAL A 34 -10.04 -27.52 14.20
CA VAL A 34 -8.96 -27.90 13.27
C VAL A 34 -9.24 -27.34 11.88
N PHE A 35 -10.44 -27.53 11.34
CA PHE A 35 -10.82 -27.02 10.02
C PHE A 35 -10.78 -25.47 9.96
N TRP A 36 -11.19 -24.80 11.04
CA TRP A 36 -11.08 -23.35 11.18
C TRP A 36 -9.63 -22.86 11.25
N ARG A 37 -8.76 -23.59 11.98
CA ARG A 37 -7.32 -23.32 12.03
C ARG A 37 -6.64 -23.54 10.68
N LEU A 38 -7.04 -24.58 9.93
CA LEU A 38 -6.50 -24.89 8.61
C LEU A 38 -6.95 -23.85 7.56
N LYS A 39 -8.23 -23.42 7.58
CA LYS A 39 -8.72 -22.34 6.70
C LYS A 39 -8.16 -20.96 7.04
N LYS A 40 -7.70 -20.74 8.27
CA LYS A 40 -7.07 -19.49 8.70
C LYS A 40 -5.67 -19.24 8.11
N GLY A 41 -5.09 -20.18 7.38
CA GLY A 41 -3.72 -20.08 6.87
C GLY A 41 -3.56 -19.30 5.56
N ALA A 42 -4.59 -19.24 4.71
CA ALA A 42 -4.49 -18.58 3.42
C ALA A 42 -4.93 -17.12 3.52
N LEU A 43 -4.01 -16.21 3.20
CA LEU A 43 -4.35 -14.79 3.06
C LEU A 43 -5.19 -14.59 1.78
N PRO A 44 -6.25 -13.76 1.81
CA PRO A 44 -7.18 -13.60 0.69
C PRO A 44 -6.62 -12.64 -0.38
N TYR A 45 -5.40 -12.88 -0.86
CA TYR A 45 -4.74 -12.03 -1.87
C TYR A 45 -4.52 -12.79 -3.17
N ILE A 46 -4.80 -12.10 -4.28
CA ILE A 46 -4.51 -12.54 -5.65
C ILE A 46 -3.71 -11.45 -6.35
N SER A 47 -2.96 -11.81 -7.39
CA SER A 47 -2.25 -10.84 -8.22
C SER A 47 -3.22 -9.98 -9.02
N GLN A 48 -2.85 -8.72 -9.23
CA GLN A 48 -3.52 -7.86 -10.20
C GLN A 48 -2.96 -8.17 -11.60
N PRO A 49 -3.79 -8.23 -12.66
CA PRO A 49 -3.34 -8.58 -14.01
C PRO A 49 -2.53 -7.45 -14.67
N SER A 50 -2.81 -6.20 -14.31
CA SER A 50 -2.04 -5.04 -14.76
C SER A 50 -1.82 -4.07 -13.61
N LEU A 51 -0.70 -3.34 -13.66
CA LEU A 51 -0.46 -2.24 -12.74
C LEU A 51 -1.32 -1.03 -13.11
N ASN A 52 -1.38 -0.69 -14.40
CA ASN A 52 -2.06 0.51 -14.94
C ASN A 52 -3.39 0.17 -15.63
N SER A 53 -4.32 1.12 -15.59
CA SER A 53 -5.48 1.15 -16.48
C SER A 53 -5.03 1.40 -17.92
N PRO A 54 -5.85 1.10 -18.95
CA PRO A 54 -5.50 1.38 -20.34
C PRO A 54 -5.14 2.86 -20.59
N THR A 55 -5.88 3.78 -19.97
CA THR A 55 -5.67 5.23 -20.09
C THR A 55 -4.34 5.65 -19.42
N GLU A 56 -4.07 5.16 -18.22
CA GLU A 56 -2.80 5.39 -17.52
C GLU A 56 -1.62 4.81 -18.29
N GLN A 57 -1.77 3.63 -18.89
CA GLN A 57 -0.72 3.00 -19.67
C GLN A 57 -0.42 3.76 -20.97
N ALA A 58 -1.46 4.26 -21.65
CA ALA A 58 -1.29 5.12 -22.82
C ALA A 58 -0.59 6.44 -22.44
N PHE A 59 -0.96 7.02 -21.29
CA PHE A 59 -0.34 8.22 -20.76
C PHE A 59 1.13 7.99 -20.39
N TYR A 60 1.45 6.89 -19.67
CA TYR A 60 2.82 6.46 -19.39
C TYR A 60 3.66 6.38 -20.66
N GLY A 61 3.12 5.76 -21.72
CA GLY A 61 3.81 5.68 -23.01
C GLY A 61 4.08 7.05 -23.64
N ALA A 62 3.15 8.00 -23.50
CA ALA A 62 3.34 9.37 -23.99
C ALA A 62 4.40 10.13 -23.16
N VAL A 63 4.36 10.03 -21.83
CA VAL A 63 5.37 10.62 -20.94
C VAL A 63 6.75 10.02 -21.23
N SER A 64 6.85 8.69 -21.33
CA SER A 64 8.10 8.00 -21.65
C SER A 64 8.72 8.48 -22.96
N ARG A 65 7.93 8.71 -24.02
CA ARG A 65 8.42 9.32 -25.26
C ARG A 65 8.80 10.80 -25.11
N ALA A 66 8.09 11.54 -24.27
CA ALA A 66 8.34 12.97 -24.06
C ALA A 66 9.69 13.20 -23.38
N VAL A 67 10.02 12.39 -22.35
CA VAL A 67 11.23 12.52 -21.54
C VAL A 67 12.39 11.64 -22.01
N GLY A 68 12.13 10.56 -22.77
CA GLY A 68 13.18 9.66 -23.23
C GLY A 68 13.91 8.95 -22.08
N SER A 69 15.20 8.67 -22.26
CA SER A 69 16.04 7.99 -21.25
C SER A 69 16.68 8.94 -20.23
N THR A 70 16.25 10.19 -20.16
CA THR A 70 16.86 11.20 -19.27
C THR A 70 16.38 11.10 -17.83
N VAL A 71 15.31 10.35 -17.56
CA VAL A 71 14.70 10.15 -16.25
C VAL A 71 14.24 8.71 -16.05
N LEU A 72 14.15 8.29 -14.79
CA LEU A 72 13.44 7.09 -14.39
C LEU A 72 11.96 7.43 -14.15
N ILE A 73 11.06 6.56 -14.60
CA ILE A 73 9.61 6.72 -14.40
C ILE A 73 9.10 5.60 -13.50
N ALA A 74 8.48 5.95 -12.39
CA ALA A 74 7.84 5.00 -11.47
C ALA A 74 6.32 5.17 -11.50
N CYS A 75 5.57 4.08 -11.60
CA CYS A 75 4.11 4.09 -11.64
C CYS A 75 3.49 3.83 -10.26
N LYS A 76 2.32 4.42 -9.99
CA LYS A 76 1.51 4.20 -8.76
C LYS A 76 2.28 4.36 -7.46
N VAL A 77 3.11 5.40 -7.39
CA VAL A 77 3.97 5.63 -6.22
C VAL A 77 3.13 6.22 -5.10
N ARG A 78 3.16 5.60 -3.91
CA ARG A 78 2.45 6.14 -2.74
C ARG A 78 3.01 7.53 -2.41
N ILE A 79 2.14 8.47 -2.06
CA ILE A 79 2.58 9.81 -1.65
C ILE A 79 3.49 9.71 -0.41
N ALA A 80 3.29 8.73 0.46
CA ALA A 80 4.18 8.45 1.60
C ALA A 80 5.60 7.97 1.21
N ASP A 81 5.81 7.52 -0.03
CA ASP A 81 7.12 7.17 -0.56
C ASP A 81 7.79 8.36 -1.29
N VAL A 82 7.01 9.42 -1.57
CA VAL A 82 7.48 10.68 -2.18
C VAL A 82 7.72 11.75 -1.11
N LEU A 83 6.81 11.85 -0.13
CA LEU A 83 6.78 12.85 0.92
C LEU A 83 6.99 12.21 2.29
N ARG A 84 7.81 12.83 3.13
CA ARG A 84 7.93 12.46 4.55
C ARG A 84 7.39 13.55 5.46
N VAL A 85 6.80 13.16 6.59
CA VAL A 85 6.49 14.11 7.66
C VAL A 85 7.80 14.61 8.26
N ARG A 86 8.00 15.94 8.27
CA ARG A 86 9.28 16.59 8.62
C ARG A 86 9.81 16.28 10.04
N PHE A 87 8.90 16.04 10.98
CA PHE A 87 9.23 15.75 12.38
C PHE A 87 9.06 14.26 12.65
N ARG A 88 9.71 13.74 13.69
CA ARG A 88 9.55 12.36 14.16
C ARG A 88 8.64 12.30 15.38
N LYS A 89 8.23 11.10 15.79
CA LYS A 89 7.59 10.89 17.08
C LYS A 89 8.57 11.28 18.19
N CYS A 90 8.11 12.07 19.16
CA CYS A 90 8.92 12.39 20.34
C CYS A 90 8.90 11.27 21.39
N HIS A 91 7.75 10.58 21.52
CA HIS A 91 7.56 9.46 22.47
C HIS A 91 6.50 8.48 21.94
N ALA A 92 6.33 7.33 22.61
CA ALA A 92 5.47 6.22 22.15
C ALA A 92 4.03 6.66 21.83
N HIS A 93 3.45 7.51 22.68
CA HIS A 93 2.08 8.01 22.57
C HIS A 93 1.90 9.24 21.67
N ASP A 94 2.96 9.81 21.07
CA ASP A 94 2.83 10.96 20.17
C ASP A 94 2.12 10.56 18.86
N GLN A 95 0.89 11.03 18.68
CA GLN A 95 0.05 10.77 17.51
C GLN A 95 0.18 11.83 16.41
N ARG A 96 0.93 12.92 16.63
CA ARG A 96 1.03 14.02 15.66
C ARG A 96 1.58 13.54 14.33
N TRP A 97 2.60 12.68 14.37
CA TRP A 97 3.19 12.10 13.16
C TRP A 97 2.16 11.27 12.39
N TRP A 98 1.47 10.36 13.07
CA TRP A 98 0.46 9.48 12.49
C TRP A 98 -0.70 10.25 11.86
N ARG A 99 -1.09 11.38 12.45
CA ARG A 99 -2.13 12.26 11.90
C ARG A 99 -1.81 12.72 10.48
N TYR A 100 -0.56 13.08 10.21
CA TYR A 100 -0.14 13.50 8.87
C TYR A 100 0.20 12.32 7.97
N PHE A 101 0.89 11.29 8.49
CA PHE A 101 1.27 10.13 7.70
C PHE A 101 0.06 9.42 7.09
N ARG A 102 -1.03 9.23 7.85
CA ARG A 102 -2.26 8.58 7.35
C ARG A 102 -2.90 9.32 6.17
N LEU A 103 -2.73 10.64 6.10
CA LEU A 103 -3.26 11.45 5.00
C LEU A 103 -2.56 11.16 3.67
N ILE A 104 -1.29 10.75 3.71
CA ILE A 104 -0.48 10.48 2.50
C ILE A 104 -0.27 8.99 2.24
N SER A 105 -0.36 8.13 3.27
CA SER A 105 -0.07 6.70 3.15
C SER A 105 -1.11 5.90 2.38
N SER A 106 -2.33 6.41 2.29
CA SER A 106 -3.45 5.80 1.57
C SER A 106 -3.60 6.32 0.13
N LYS A 107 -2.70 7.21 -0.30
CA LYS A 107 -2.76 7.87 -1.61
C LYS A 107 -1.53 7.54 -2.43
N HIS A 108 -1.69 7.54 -3.75
CA HIS A 108 -0.60 7.44 -4.72
C HIS A 108 -0.77 8.52 -5.78
N VAL A 109 0.35 8.89 -6.40
CA VAL A 109 0.37 9.60 -7.67
C VAL A 109 0.58 8.60 -8.80
N ASP A 110 0.12 8.94 -10.00
CA ASP A 110 0.15 8.00 -11.13
C ASP A 110 1.58 7.75 -11.59
N LEU A 111 2.38 8.81 -11.72
CA LEU A 111 3.79 8.72 -12.09
C LEU A 111 4.68 9.58 -11.19
N VAL A 112 5.91 9.14 -10.98
CA VAL A 112 7.00 9.95 -10.42
C VAL A 112 8.18 9.88 -11.37
N LEU A 113 8.73 11.04 -11.70
CA LEU A 113 9.97 11.17 -12.47
C LEU A 113 11.13 11.37 -11.50
N CYS A 114 12.16 10.54 -11.66
CA CYS A 114 13.37 10.60 -10.84
C CYS A 114 14.62 10.74 -11.71
N GLU A 115 15.70 11.26 -11.13
CA GLU A 115 17.01 11.18 -11.75
C GLU A 115 17.40 9.70 -11.97
N PRO A 116 17.92 9.32 -13.15
CA PRO A 116 18.29 7.93 -13.44
C PRO A 116 19.37 7.39 -12.49
N ARG A 117 20.25 8.28 -12.03
CA ARG A 117 21.34 7.98 -11.08
C ARG A 117 20.99 8.64 -9.75
N GLY A 118 20.98 7.87 -8.66
CA GLY A 118 20.67 8.37 -7.32
C GLY A 118 19.18 8.41 -6.96
N GLY A 119 18.27 8.34 -7.94
CA GLY A 119 16.83 8.18 -7.69
C GLY A 119 16.16 9.40 -7.03
N ARG A 120 16.79 10.59 -7.10
CA ARG A 120 16.21 11.82 -6.57
C ARG A 120 14.91 12.12 -7.30
N ILE A 121 13.85 12.39 -6.54
CA ILE A 121 12.54 12.74 -7.08
C ILE A 121 12.62 14.14 -7.72
N LEU A 122 12.18 14.23 -8.97
CA LEU A 122 12.12 15.47 -9.74
C LEU A 122 10.69 16.02 -9.77
N ILE A 123 9.73 15.18 -10.13
CA ILE A 123 8.34 15.58 -10.42
C ILE A 123 7.40 14.45 -10.03
N ALA A 124 6.24 14.78 -9.49
CA ALA A 124 5.09 13.87 -9.40
C ALA A 124 4.02 14.28 -10.43
N ILE A 125 3.35 13.30 -11.00
CA ILE A 125 2.34 13.50 -12.04
C ILE A 125 1.05 12.77 -11.67
N GLU A 126 -0.08 13.46 -11.80
CA GLU A 126 -1.43 12.88 -11.69
C GLU A 126 -2.19 13.00 -13.01
N LEU A 127 -2.96 11.97 -13.33
CA LEU A 127 -3.86 11.90 -14.46
C LEU A 127 -5.30 12.09 -13.96
N ASP A 128 -5.88 13.26 -14.25
CA ASP A 128 -7.18 13.68 -13.71
C ASP A 128 -8.31 13.45 -14.71
N ASP A 129 -9.18 12.47 -14.42
CA ASP A 129 -10.48 12.36 -15.06
C ASP A 129 -11.39 13.46 -14.52
N ARG A 130 -11.64 14.48 -15.35
CA ARG A 130 -12.50 15.65 -15.06
C ARG A 130 -13.96 15.30 -14.71
N THR A 131 -14.30 14.04 -14.50
CA THR A 131 -15.64 13.58 -14.18
C THR A 131 -16.03 13.98 -12.75
N HIS A 132 -16.73 15.12 -12.68
CA HIS A 132 -17.63 15.60 -11.62
C HIS A 132 -16.95 16.09 -10.34
N GLY A 133 -16.83 17.42 -10.27
CA GLY A 133 -16.37 18.26 -9.16
C GLY A 133 -17.19 18.15 -7.87
N ARG A 134 -17.18 16.96 -7.28
CA ARG A 134 -17.64 16.65 -5.93
C ARG A 134 -16.78 17.44 -4.93
N ALA A 135 -17.42 18.18 -4.03
CA ALA A 135 -16.77 19.14 -3.12
C ALA A 135 -15.71 18.49 -2.21
N ASP A 136 -15.87 17.20 -1.90
CA ASP A 136 -14.91 16.37 -1.19
C ASP A 136 -13.63 16.11 -1.99
N ARG A 137 -13.68 15.98 -3.32
CA ARG A 137 -12.47 15.93 -4.17
C ARG A 137 -11.71 17.25 -4.11
N LYS A 138 -12.39 18.39 -4.28
CA LYS A 138 -11.74 19.72 -4.18
C LYS A 138 -10.98 19.94 -2.86
N ARG A 139 -11.52 19.46 -1.73
CA ARG A 139 -10.82 19.58 -0.44
C ARG A 139 -9.62 18.64 -0.33
N ARG A 140 -9.73 17.43 -0.90
CA ARG A 140 -8.65 16.43 -0.93
C ARG A 140 -7.51 16.87 -1.86
N ASP A 141 -7.84 17.39 -3.03
CA ASP A 141 -6.87 17.90 -4.01
C ASP A 141 -6.07 19.05 -3.42
N ARG A 142 -6.74 20.02 -2.76
CA ARG A 142 -6.08 21.11 -2.03
C ARG A 142 -5.14 20.67 -0.92
N PHE A 143 -5.34 19.50 -0.32
CA PHE A 143 -4.38 18.97 0.66
C PHE A 143 -3.13 18.44 -0.05
N VAL A 144 -3.32 17.65 -1.10
CA VAL A 144 -2.22 17.08 -1.88
C VAL A 144 -1.35 18.19 -2.46
N ASP A 145 -1.98 19.21 -3.07
CA ASP A 145 -1.28 20.38 -3.60
C ASP A 145 -0.40 21.07 -2.56
N ARG A 146 -0.97 21.34 -1.38
CA ARG A 146 -0.24 21.97 -0.28
C ARG A 146 0.86 21.07 0.26
N ALA A 147 0.65 19.75 0.30
CA ALA A 147 1.65 18.80 0.77
C ALA A 147 2.87 18.79 -0.17
N PHE A 148 2.66 18.68 -1.48
CA PHE A 148 3.71 18.73 -2.49
C PHE A 148 4.42 20.08 -2.51
N ALA A 149 3.67 21.18 -2.49
CA ALA A 149 4.24 22.53 -2.41
C ALA A 149 5.12 22.71 -1.16
N SER A 150 4.68 22.19 0.00
CA SER A 150 5.47 22.27 1.25
C SER A 150 6.76 21.45 1.23
N ALA A 151 6.85 20.48 0.34
CA ALA A 151 8.04 19.64 0.15
C ALA A 151 8.93 20.12 -1.01
N GLY A 152 8.52 21.17 -1.74
CA GLY A 152 9.26 21.68 -2.90
C GLY A 152 9.27 20.71 -4.09
N ILE A 153 8.32 19.77 -4.17
CA ILE A 153 8.22 18.82 -5.29
C ILE A 153 7.08 19.28 -6.22
N PRO A 154 7.36 19.57 -7.50
CA PRO A 154 6.34 19.87 -8.49
C PRO A 154 5.33 18.73 -8.64
N LEU A 155 4.04 19.08 -8.60
CA LEU A 155 2.94 18.17 -8.90
C LEU A 155 2.24 18.67 -10.17
N VAL A 156 2.43 17.96 -11.27
CA VAL A 156 1.89 18.32 -12.59
C VAL A 156 0.67 17.46 -12.89
N ARG A 157 -0.41 18.05 -13.39
CA ARG A 157 -1.65 17.32 -13.71
C ARG A 157 -1.96 17.34 -15.18
N PHE A 158 -2.24 16.17 -15.72
CA PHE A 158 -2.72 16.02 -17.08
C PHE A 158 -4.17 15.57 -17.07
N PRO A 159 -5.03 16.13 -17.93
CA PRO A 159 -6.38 15.62 -18.09
C PRO A 159 -6.31 14.22 -18.71
N ALA A 160 -7.05 13.27 -18.15
CA ALA A 160 -7.25 11.96 -18.77
C ALA A 160 -7.96 12.14 -20.13
N ARG A 161 -7.32 11.67 -21.20
CA ARG A 161 -7.78 11.81 -22.58
C ARG A 161 -7.43 10.56 -23.38
N GLY A 162 -8.17 10.32 -24.48
CA GLY A 162 -7.85 9.25 -25.42
C GLY A 162 -6.59 9.50 -26.26
N ARG A 163 -6.09 10.74 -26.32
CA ARG A 163 -4.90 11.12 -27.09
C ARG A 163 -4.06 12.13 -26.30
N TYR A 164 -2.76 11.91 -26.30
CA TYR A 164 -1.77 12.76 -25.64
C TYR A 164 -0.76 13.28 -26.66
N ASP A 165 -0.47 14.59 -26.60
CA ASP A 165 0.59 15.21 -27.40
C ASP A 165 1.92 15.17 -26.64
N VAL A 166 2.91 14.53 -27.26
CA VAL A 166 4.26 14.37 -26.67
C VAL A 166 4.97 15.71 -26.53
N HIS A 167 4.76 16.65 -27.46
CA HIS A 167 5.35 18.00 -27.40
C HIS A 167 4.74 18.83 -26.28
N GLU A 168 3.41 18.75 -26.09
CA GLU A 168 2.72 19.40 -24.98
C GLU A 168 3.22 18.87 -23.63
N ILE A 169 3.29 17.55 -23.47
CA ILE A 169 3.82 16.92 -22.26
C ILE A 169 5.25 17.38 -22.00
N ARG A 170 6.12 17.33 -23.02
CA ARG A 170 7.52 17.76 -22.88
C ARG A 170 7.61 19.22 -22.45
N ALA A 171 6.83 20.11 -23.05
CA ALA A 171 6.84 21.53 -22.73
C ALA A 171 6.40 21.80 -21.28
N GLN A 172 5.42 21.06 -20.76
CA GLN A 172 4.98 21.20 -19.37
C GLN A 172 5.98 20.64 -18.37
N LEU A 173 6.70 19.56 -18.72
CA LEU A 173 7.65 18.92 -17.81
C LEU A 173 9.04 19.60 -17.82
N ALA A 174 9.48 20.14 -18.96
CA ALA A 174 10.82 20.69 -19.14
C ALA A 174 11.27 21.70 -18.07
N PRO A 175 10.43 22.65 -17.62
CA PRO A 175 10.82 23.62 -16.58
C PRO A 175 11.18 23.00 -15.23
N HIS A 176 10.82 21.73 -15.00
CA HIS A 176 11.01 21.04 -13.72
C HIS A 176 12.07 19.94 -13.79
N LEU A 177 12.60 19.64 -14.98
CA LEU A 177 13.61 18.61 -15.20
C LEU A 177 15.03 19.16 -15.02
N HIS A 178 15.32 19.69 -13.83
CA HIS A 178 16.67 20.08 -13.44
C HIS A 178 17.47 18.85 -13.01
N LEU A 179 18.16 18.25 -13.96
CA LEU A 179 19.10 17.16 -13.71
C LEU A 179 20.39 17.75 -13.14
N THR A 180 20.82 17.28 -11.97
CA THR A 180 22.15 17.59 -11.47
C THR A 180 23.16 16.75 -12.24
N PRO A 181 24.28 17.32 -12.74
CA PRO A 181 25.37 16.53 -13.29
C PRO A 181 25.82 15.49 -12.25
N PRO A 182 26.16 14.26 -12.67
CA PRO A 182 26.59 13.24 -11.74
C PRO A 182 27.91 13.66 -11.06
N GLU A 183 27.97 13.56 -9.73
CA GLU A 183 29.25 13.43 -9.02
C GLU A 183 29.95 12.17 -9.56
N GLU A 184 31.10 12.34 -10.20
CA GLU A 184 31.83 11.25 -10.83
C GLU A 184 32.24 10.20 -9.79
N GLY A 185 31.86 8.94 -10.05
CA GLY A 185 32.50 7.78 -9.43
C GLY A 185 32.17 7.54 -7.95
N SER A 186 30.98 7.03 -7.64
CA SER A 186 30.86 5.84 -6.78
C SER A 186 29.41 5.38 -6.64
N VAL A 187 29.17 4.10 -6.89
CA VAL A 187 27.98 3.41 -6.38
C VAL A 187 28.42 2.63 -5.15
N VAL A 188 28.52 3.30 -4.00
CA VAL A 188 28.63 2.61 -2.72
C VAL A 188 27.22 2.41 -2.19
N CYS A 189 26.74 1.17 -2.23
CA CYS A 189 25.61 0.75 -1.40
C CYS A 189 26.09 0.77 0.05
N GLN A 190 26.00 1.93 0.72
CA GLN A 190 26.25 1.99 2.15
C GLN A 190 25.16 1.19 2.84
N LYS A 191 25.53 0.00 3.32
CA LYS A 191 24.71 -0.87 4.17
C LYS A 191 23.95 -0.02 5.17
N SER A 192 22.61 -0.04 5.08
CA SER A 192 21.75 0.52 6.11
C SER A 192 22.06 -0.21 7.41
N ARG A 193 22.69 0.48 8.38
CA ARG A 193 22.78 -0.02 9.74
C ARG A 193 21.35 -0.20 10.24
N SER A 194 20.93 -1.46 10.37
CA SER A 194 19.73 -1.84 11.09
C SER A 194 19.94 -1.53 12.57
N SER A 195 19.67 -0.30 12.99
CA SER A 195 19.43 -0.01 14.41
C SER A 195 17.95 -0.23 14.68
N THR A 196 17.60 -1.50 14.89
CA THR A 196 16.37 -1.89 15.57
C THR A 196 16.50 -1.45 17.03
N PRO A 197 15.55 -0.68 17.59
CA PRO A 197 15.38 -0.58 19.03
C PRO A 197 14.70 -1.84 19.61
#